data_AF-A0A5N0GY93-F1
#
_entry.id   AF-A0A5N0GY93-F1
#
_cell.length_a   1.000
_cell.length_b   1.000
_cell.length_c   1.000
_cell.angle_alpha   90.00
_cell.angle_beta   90.00
_cell.angle_gamma   90.00
#
_symmetry.space_group_name_H-M   'P 1'
#
loop_
_entity.id
_entity.type
_entity.pdbx_description
1 polymer ?
#
loop_
_entity_poly.entity_id
_entity_poly.type
_entity_poly.pdbx_seq_one_letter_code
_entity_poly.pdbx_strand_id
1 'polypeptide(L)'
;GALRAHLRRTLTWDQGKELALHQQITARIGTRVFFCDAHSPWQRGSNENTNGLLRDYFPKGSDLAHISPGQLQRVTDELNDRPRKTLGWARPADLITDAVVTGRTA
;
A
#
# COMPACT_ATOMS: atom_id res chain seq x y z
N GLY A 1 -2.17 4.22 -15.99
CA GLY A 1 -1.37 5.44 -16.23
C GLY A 1 -0.29 5.56 -15.16
N ALA A 2 0.83 6.23 -15.45
CA ALA A 2 1.90 6.42 -14.47
C ALA A 2 1.54 7.53 -13.46
N LEU A 3 1.74 7.27 -12.17
CA LEU A 3 1.61 8.28 -11.12
C LEU A 3 2.66 9.38 -11.30
N ARG A 4 2.24 10.66 -11.21
CA ARG A 4 3.15 11.81 -11.37
C ARG A 4 4.26 11.75 -10.31
N ALA A 5 5.49 12.13 -10.69
CA ALA A 5 6.67 11.99 -9.83
C ALA A 5 6.52 12.65 -8.44
N HIS A 6 5.89 13.82 -8.36
CA HIS A 6 5.69 14.54 -7.09
C HIS A 6 4.73 13.85 -6.11
N LEU A 7 3.85 12.97 -6.61
CA LEU A 7 2.97 12.14 -5.78
C LEU A 7 3.69 10.87 -5.29
N ARG A 8 4.84 10.53 -5.88
CA ARG A 8 5.59 9.30 -5.64
C ARG A 8 6.90 9.59 -4.89
N ARG A 9 6.75 10.21 -3.71
CA ARG A 9 7.84 10.82 -2.95
C ARG A 9 8.85 9.82 -2.41
N THR A 10 8.36 8.81 -1.68
CA THR A 10 9.18 7.84 -0.97
C THR A 10 8.45 6.50 -0.85
N LEU A 11 9.19 5.42 -0.62
CA LEU A 11 8.67 4.11 -0.24
C LEU A 11 9.26 3.73 1.12
N THR A 12 8.45 3.11 1.97
CA THR A 12 8.89 2.63 3.29
C THR A 12 8.53 1.15 3.44
N TRP A 13 9.53 0.32 3.69
CA TRP A 13 9.45 -1.13 3.67
C TRP A 13 9.89 -1.77 4.99
N ASP A 14 9.51 -3.03 5.18
CA ASP A 14 10.12 -3.88 6.20
C ASP A 14 11.44 -4.47 5.67
N GLN A 15 12.16 -5.20 6.52
CA GLN A 15 13.45 -5.77 6.19
C GLN A 15 13.34 -7.15 5.49
N GLY A 16 12.25 -7.39 4.76
CA GLY A 16 12.05 -8.60 3.97
C GLY A 16 13.17 -8.84 2.95
N LYS A 17 13.62 -10.08 2.80
CA LYS A 17 14.71 -10.45 1.86
C LYS A 17 14.30 -10.24 0.41
N GLU A 18 13.02 -10.35 0.11
CA GLU A 18 12.42 -10.04 -1.18
C GLU A 18 12.63 -8.58 -1.61
N LEU A 19 12.97 -7.69 -0.66
CA LEU A 19 13.23 -6.27 -0.88
C LEU A 19 14.73 -5.93 -0.95
N ALA A 20 15.61 -6.95 -0.95
CA ALA A 20 17.07 -6.76 -1.00
C ALA A 20 17.51 -5.94 -2.23
N LEU A 21 16.81 -6.06 -3.36
CA LEU A 21 17.11 -5.36 -4.61
C LEU A 21 16.52 -3.93 -4.69
N HIS A 22 16.14 -3.32 -3.57
CA HIS A 22 15.55 -1.97 -3.51
C HIS A 22 16.35 -0.88 -4.26
N GLN A 23 17.67 -1.01 -4.34
CA GLN A 23 18.52 -0.08 -5.09
C GLN A 23 18.16 -0.03 -6.59
N GLN A 24 17.74 -1.15 -7.18
CA GLN A 24 17.29 -1.20 -8.57
C GLN A 24 15.99 -0.42 -8.77
N ILE A 25 15.11 -0.43 -7.76
CA ILE A 25 13.85 0.32 -7.77
C ILE A 25 14.15 1.81 -7.70
N THR A 26 15.04 2.24 -6.79
CA THR A 26 15.50 3.63 -6.73
C THR A 26 16.11 4.08 -8.05
N ALA A 27 17.00 3.28 -8.66
CA ALA A 27 17.66 3.62 -9.92
C ALA A 27 16.70 3.75 -11.10
N ARG A 28 15.69 2.85 -11.20
CA ARG A 28 14.75 2.83 -12.32
C ARG A 28 13.65 3.88 -12.20
N ILE A 29 13.21 4.17 -10.98
CA ILE A 29 11.98 4.92 -10.72
C ILE A 29 12.30 6.30 -10.10
N GLY A 30 13.49 6.51 -9.54
CA GLY A 30 13.92 7.77 -8.91
C GLY A 30 13.27 8.02 -7.54
N THR A 31 12.60 7.03 -6.96
CA THR A 31 11.91 7.14 -5.67
C THR A 31 12.80 6.60 -4.56
N ARG A 32 13.00 7.38 -3.48
CA ARG A 32 13.81 6.97 -2.32
C ARG A 32 13.10 5.87 -1.54
N VAL A 33 13.85 4.83 -1.17
CA VAL A 33 13.37 3.71 -0.34
C VAL A 33 13.97 3.83 1.06
N PHE A 34 13.12 3.67 2.07
CA PHE A 34 13.48 3.61 3.49
C PHE A 34 13.05 2.27 4.07
N PHE A 35 13.75 1.83 5.12
CA PHE A 35 13.44 0.62 5.86
C PHE A 35 13.05 0.95 7.29
N CYS A 36 12.10 0.22 7.82
CA CYS A 36 11.79 0.26 9.24
C CYS A 36 12.90 -0.39 10.06
N ASP A 37 13.04 0.06 11.30
CA ASP A 37 13.97 -0.49 12.26
C ASP A 37 13.61 -1.95 12.57
N ALA A 38 14.63 -2.75 12.86
CA ALA A 38 14.43 -4.15 13.23
C ALA A 38 13.54 -4.23 14.48
N HIS A 39 12.65 -5.23 14.51
CA HIS A 39 11.71 -5.44 15.62
C HIS A 39 10.79 -4.26 15.94
N SER A 40 10.56 -3.36 14.98
CA SER A 40 9.74 -2.14 15.17
C SER A 40 8.46 -2.12 14.31
N PRO A 41 7.53 -3.10 14.47
CA PRO A 41 6.34 -3.21 13.62
C PRO A 41 5.40 -2.00 13.70
N TRP A 42 5.44 -1.23 14.79
CA TRP A 42 4.63 -0.01 14.97
C TRP A 42 4.96 1.09 13.95
N GLN A 43 6.16 1.10 13.37
CA GLN A 43 6.52 2.03 12.29
C GLN A 43 5.73 1.77 10.99
N ARG A 44 4.98 0.66 10.92
CA ARG A 44 4.12 0.24 9.80
C ARG A 44 2.68 -0.02 10.23
N GLY A 45 2.18 0.71 11.24
CA GLY A 45 0.83 0.50 11.77
C GLY A 45 -0.28 0.48 10.72
N SER A 46 -0.18 1.29 9.65
CA SER A 46 -1.14 1.28 8.53
C SER A 46 -1.13 -0.02 7.73
N ASN A 47 0.04 -0.62 7.54
CA ASN A 47 0.19 -1.85 6.78
C ASN A 47 -0.32 -3.03 7.59
N GLU A 48 -0.02 -3.08 8.90
CA GLU A 48 -0.54 -4.12 9.78
C GLU A 48 -2.07 -4.05 9.90
N ASN A 49 -2.64 -2.85 10.00
CA ASN A 49 -4.08 -2.67 9.97
C ASN A 49 -4.69 -3.17 8.65
N THR A 50 -4.10 -2.81 7.51
CA THR A 50 -4.61 -3.22 6.19
C THR A 50 -4.44 -4.72 5.96
N ASN A 51 -3.33 -5.32 6.39
CA ASN A 51 -3.13 -6.77 6.36
C ASN A 51 -4.12 -7.51 7.26
N GLY A 52 -4.53 -6.90 8.38
CA GLY A 52 -5.63 -7.40 9.20
C GLY A 52 -6.94 -7.48 8.42
N LEU A 53 -7.33 -6.40 7.73
CA LEU A 53 -8.55 -6.38 6.91
C LEU A 53 -8.51 -7.39 5.76
N LEU A 54 -7.35 -7.58 5.13
CA LEU A 54 -7.19 -8.58 4.06
C LEU A 54 -7.42 -10.01 4.56
N ARG A 55 -7.15 -10.30 5.85
CA ARG A 55 -7.34 -11.63 6.43
C ARG A 55 -8.80 -12.02 6.60
N ASP A 56 -9.72 -11.06 6.56
CA ASP A 56 -11.17 -11.34 6.53
C ASP A 56 -11.58 -12.02 5.20
N TYR A 57 -10.81 -11.80 4.12
CA TYR A 57 -11.05 -12.38 2.79
C TYR A 57 -10.10 -13.53 2.46
N PHE A 58 -8.84 -13.40 2.88
CA PHE A 58 -7.77 -14.37 2.62
C PHE A 58 -7.16 -14.77 3.97
N PRO A 59 -7.78 -15.73 4.67
CA PRO A 59 -7.29 -16.20 5.97
C PRO A 59 -5.80 -16.54 5.95
N LYS A 60 -5.15 -16.40 7.10
CA LYS A 60 -3.73 -16.71 7.21
C LYS A 60 -3.45 -18.15 6.75
N GLY A 61 -2.49 -18.31 5.84
CA GLY A 61 -2.14 -19.61 5.26
C GLY A 61 -2.91 -19.95 3.99
N SER A 62 -3.83 -19.10 3.51
CA SER A 62 -4.38 -19.21 2.17
C SER A 62 -3.27 -19.21 1.12
N ASP A 63 -3.34 -20.15 0.18
CA ASP A 63 -2.49 -20.13 -1.00
C ASP A 63 -2.98 -19.04 -1.96
N LEU A 64 -2.25 -17.93 -1.99
CA LEU A 64 -2.59 -16.78 -2.81
C LEU A 64 -2.46 -17.08 -4.32
N ALA A 65 -1.75 -18.14 -4.71
CA ALA A 65 -1.62 -18.53 -6.12
C ALA A 65 -2.96 -18.97 -6.74
N HIS A 66 -3.93 -19.40 -5.92
CA HIS A 66 -5.26 -19.78 -6.35
C HIS A 66 -6.27 -18.63 -6.36
N ILE A 67 -5.87 -17.42 -5.94
CA ILE A 67 -6.73 -16.25 -5.98
C ILE A 67 -6.70 -15.67 -7.38
N SER A 68 -7.86 -15.65 -8.04
CA SER A 68 -7.96 -15.05 -9.37
C SER A 68 -7.71 -13.53 -9.31
N PRO A 69 -7.13 -12.93 -10.37
CA PRO A 69 -6.99 -11.48 -10.45
C PRO A 69 -8.30 -10.71 -10.23
N GLY A 70 -9.43 -11.25 -10.71
CA GLY A 70 -10.75 -10.65 -10.50
C GLY A 70 -11.25 -10.70 -9.05
N GLN A 71 -10.93 -11.76 -8.30
CA GLN A 71 -11.20 -11.80 -6.86
C GLN A 71 -10.34 -10.79 -6.10
N LEU A 72 -9.04 -10.74 -6.40
CA LEU A 72 -8.12 -9.80 -5.77
C LEU A 72 -8.53 -8.34 -6.05
N GLN A 73 -8.93 -8.04 -7.29
CA GLN A 73 -9.43 -6.72 -7.66
C GLN A 73 -10.69 -6.35 -6.87
N ARG A 74 -11.67 -7.26 -6.78
CA ARG A 74 -12.91 -7.00 -6.03
C ARG A 74 -12.64 -6.66 -4.56
N VAL A 75 -11.75 -7.42 -3.91
CA VAL A 75 -11.39 -7.16 -2.50
C VAL A 75 -10.64 -5.83 -2.38
N THR A 76 -9.77 -5.52 -3.33
CA THR A 76 -9.04 -4.24 -3.37
C THR A 76 -10.00 -3.06 -3.52
N ASP A 77 -10.98 -3.17 -4.42
CA ASP A 77 -11.99 -2.14 -4.63
C ASP A 77 -12.82 -1.92 -3.36
N GLU A 78 -13.30 -3.00 -2.75
CA GLU A 78 -14.09 -2.91 -1.51
C GLU A 78 -13.31 -2.24 -0.37
N LEU A 79 -12.04 -2.61 -0.17
CA LEU A 79 -11.20 -2.03 0.88
C LEU A 79 -10.80 -0.57 0.61
N ASN A 80 -10.71 -0.17 -0.66
CA ASN A 80 -10.43 1.20 -1.06
C ASN A 80 -11.68 2.08 -1.07
N ASP A 81 -12.86 1.49 -1.23
CA ASP A 81 -14.16 2.15 -1.11
C ASP A 81 -14.69 2.19 0.33
N ARG A 82 -14.07 1.47 1.26
CA ARG A 82 -14.49 1.47 2.67
C ARG A 82 -14.07 2.78 3.38
N PRO A 83 -15.03 3.56 3.93
CA PRO A 83 -14.73 4.72 4.78
C PRO A 83 -13.81 4.37 5.96
N ARG A 84 -12.76 5.18 6.20
CA ARG A 84 -11.84 4.96 7.33
C ARG A 84 -11.92 6.09 8.36
N LYS A 85 -12.12 5.75 9.64
CA LYS A 85 -12.14 6.74 10.73
C LYS A 85 -10.86 7.59 10.79
N THR A 86 -9.69 6.99 10.52
CA THR A 86 -8.40 7.70 10.48
C THR A 86 -8.30 8.72 9.34
N LEU A 87 -9.17 8.65 8.35
CA LEU A 87 -9.28 9.55 7.21
C LEU A 87 -10.52 10.45 7.31
N GLY A 88 -11.05 10.68 8.53
CA GLY A 88 -12.27 11.46 8.72
C GLY A 88 -13.50 10.85 8.06
N TRP A 89 -13.55 9.51 7.96
CA TRP A 89 -14.57 8.74 7.25
C TRP A 89 -14.60 8.95 5.73
N ALA A 90 -13.55 9.52 5.14
CA ALA A 90 -13.37 9.48 3.69
C ALA A 90 -13.00 8.07 3.20
N ARG A 91 -13.32 7.78 1.93
CA ARG A 91 -12.86 6.58 1.24
C ARG A 91 -11.42 6.80 0.75
N PRO A 92 -10.50 5.85 0.97
CA PRO A 92 -9.15 5.93 0.41
C PRO A 92 -9.11 6.20 -1.10
N ALA A 93 -10.01 5.58 -1.86
CA ALA A 93 -10.12 5.76 -3.31
C ALA A 93 -10.36 7.22 -3.71
N ASP A 94 -11.23 7.93 -2.98
CA ASP A 94 -11.55 9.33 -3.25
C ASP A 94 -10.34 10.23 -2.98
N LEU A 95 -9.66 10.03 -1.85
CA LEU A 95 -8.50 10.84 -1.47
C LEU A 95 -7.33 10.65 -2.44
N ILE A 96 -7.07 9.42 -2.89
CA ILE A 96 -6.05 9.16 -3.90
C ILE A 96 -6.44 9.78 -5.24
N THR A 97 -7.70 9.67 -5.65
CA THR A 97 -8.19 10.28 -6.89
C THR A 97 -8.02 11.80 -6.84
N ASP A 98 -8.42 12.46 -5.76
CA ASP A 98 -8.23 13.90 -5.58
C ASP A 98 -6.74 14.29 -5.62
N ALA A 99 -5.86 13.56 -4.93
CA ALA A 99 -4.43 13.82 -4.96
C ALA A 99 -3.84 13.69 -6.37
N VAL A 100 -4.29 12.69 -7.14
CA VAL A 100 -3.85 12.48 -8.53
C VAL A 100 -4.34 13.60 -9.46
N VAL A 101 -5.59 14.02 -9.31
CA VAL A 101 -6.21 15.07 -10.13
C VAL A 101 -5.61 16.44 -9.80
N THR A 102 -5.57 16.80 -8.52
CA THR A 102 -5.17 18.15 -8.06
C THR A 102 -3.66 18.31 -7.93
N GLY A 103 -2.90 17.23 -7.83
CA GLY A 103 -1.46 17.26 -7.56
C GLY A 103 -1.10 17.70 -6.14
N ARG A 104 -2.10 17.90 -5.27
CA ARG A 104 -1.89 18.22 -3.86
C ARG A 104 -1.64 16.94 -3.09
N THR A 105 -0.69 17.01 -2.16
CA THR A 105 -0.54 16.02 -1.10
C THR A 105 -1.20 16.58 0.15
N ALA A 106 -1.90 15.74 0.91
CA ALA A 106 -2.34 16.08 2.26
C ALA A 106 -1.16 16.46 3.17
#